data_AF-A0AAU1LHF1-F1
#
_entry.id   AF-A0AAU1LHF1-F1
#
_cell.length_a   1.000
_cell.length_b   1.000
_cell.length_c   1.000
_cell.angle_alpha   90.00
_cell.angle_beta   90.00
_cell.angle_gamma   90.00
#
_symmetry.space_group_name_H-M   'P 1'
#
loop_
_entity.id
_entity.type
_entity.pdbx_description
1 polymer ?
#
loop_
_entity_poly.entity_id
_entity_poly.type
_entity_poly.pdbx_seq_one_letter_code
_entity_poly.pdbx_strand_id
1 'polypeptide(L)'
;MPDHGEIREVRASQGVDSQVRVFGVPPADKASAADIVDGFLEAMTSDDPQLQTARKYLTEEAAKNWKPGAAVTVLSAGIDRFSVQGEKDPAGPRWKMTGTKLATVDERSAYQPETTGARYEEFLQLVQENKQWRIATPPSSLVLSESDFQRIYMPVNKYYFAGGSLVADPVYVRQRSDPDSRMDPTTQTVQSLLAGPSKWLGPVVTSSFPTGTELREGTKSLAYDGQNALKVPLNDKADNVAQPQCQKMAAQLLYTVQDLTASRLARVELLRSDRSSLCSVTDAMAGGIAHRAPSPEYQYYVDSDSRLVRMKLDISSEDQQYKPEPVPGPLSPTATSPGFKVGSAAVSYDEKRAAVVSEDQHGLYLVNLTTAGPVPQPVLTSKGVKPNGLGAPSWDTAGDLWIADQDPQSAGLYRVPGGTGAPQKIDVAGLDNGRIRALKASPDGVRIALLVEKDGRKNLYIGRIERPEGKGDAAPVSVRELRPAAPQMASVTALSWAPRGRLLVVGRESGGVVQARYMLADGSMVAASLPGATGLDAVAATEDEKKPVVAYSEEDGIVWLPPGAQWRTVAAGGRAPVYPG
;
A
#
# COMPACT_ATOMS: atom_id res chain seq x y z
N MET A 1 -36.44 -28.36 41.97
CA MET A 1 -35.27 -27.62 41.45
C MET A 1 -34.24 -27.61 42.57
N PRO A 2 -32.98 -27.98 42.34
CA PRO A 2 -31.94 -27.79 43.33
C PRO A 2 -31.53 -26.31 43.37
N ASP A 3 -31.33 -25.80 44.58
CA ASP A 3 -31.18 -24.39 44.94
C ASP A 3 -29.75 -23.98 45.36
N HIS A 4 -28.76 -24.89 45.30
CA HIS A 4 -27.36 -24.54 45.59
C HIS A 4 -26.32 -25.26 44.70
N GLY A 5 -25.37 -24.47 44.18
CA GLY A 5 -24.13 -24.90 43.52
C GLY A 5 -23.07 -23.81 43.66
N GLU A 6 -21.81 -24.19 43.93
CA GLU A 6 -20.67 -23.26 44.07
C GLU A 6 -20.42 -22.49 42.77
N ILE A 7 -20.43 -21.15 42.86
CA ILE A 7 -20.02 -20.27 41.76
C ILE A 7 -18.48 -20.26 41.74
N ARG A 8 -17.88 -20.98 40.79
CA ARG A 8 -16.47 -20.80 40.43
C ARG A 8 -16.37 -19.67 39.41
N GLU A 9 -15.57 -18.64 39.71
CA GLU A 9 -15.13 -17.69 38.70
C GLU A 9 -14.35 -18.42 37.61
N VAL A 10 -14.96 -18.52 36.44
CA VAL A 10 -14.24 -18.88 35.22
C VAL A 10 -13.48 -17.63 34.81
N ARG A 11 -12.16 -17.62 34.99
CA ARG A 11 -11.31 -16.68 34.27
C ARG A 11 -11.57 -16.92 32.78
N ALA A 12 -12.15 -15.92 32.11
CA ALA A 12 -12.28 -15.93 30.67
C ALA A 12 -10.90 -16.24 30.08
N SER A 13 -10.78 -17.37 29.40
CA SER A 13 -9.62 -17.67 28.58
C SER A 13 -9.44 -16.50 27.61
N GLN A 14 -8.29 -15.85 27.67
CA GLN A 14 -7.92 -14.83 26.69
C GLN A 14 -8.04 -15.44 25.30
N GLY A 15 -8.88 -14.82 24.46
CA GLY A 15 -8.96 -14.99 23.02
C GLY A 15 -8.93 -16.43 22.53
N VAL A 16 -10.10 -17.04 22.32
CA VAL A 16 -10.19 -18.17 21.40
C VAL A 16 -9.78 -17.64 20.03
N ASP A 17 -8.58 -18.02 19.58
CA ASP A 17 -8.12 -17.89 18.20
C ASP A 17 -9.11 -18.68 17.33
N SER A 18 -10.16 -18.00 16.87
CA SER A 18 -11.25 -18.59 16.09
C SER A 18 -10.84 -18.93 14.65
N GLN A 19 -9.56 -18.76 14.33
CA GLN A 19 -9.00 -19.00 13.00
C GLN A 19 -8.57 -20.47 12.86
N VAL A 20 -8.99 -21.10 11.77
CA VAL A 20 -8.65 -22.49 11.43
C VAL A 20 -7.14 -22.68 11.35
N ARG A 21 -6.58 -23.66 12.08
CA ARG A 21 -5.17 -24.06 11.97
C ARG A 21 -5.04 -25.27 11.05
N VAL A 22 -4.06 -25.23 10.16
CA VAL A 22 -3.75 -26.32 9.24
C VAL A 22 -2.43 -26.95 9.66
N PHE A 23 -2.50 -28.22 10.06
CA PHE A 23 -1.33 -29.04 10.36
C PHE A 23 -1.07 -29.96 9.19
N GLY A 24 0.19 -30.02 8.73
CA GLY A 24 0.60 -31.01 7.75
C GLY A 24 0.52 -32.42 8.34
N VAL A 25 0.13 -33.39 7.52
CA VAL A 25 0.19 -34.82 7.85
C VAL A 25 1.48 -35.39 7.24
N PRO A 26 2.26 -36.24 7.95
CA PRO A 26 3.44 -36.88 7.35
C PRO A 26 3.04 -37.92 6.28
N PRO A 27 3.96 -38.29 5.36
CA PRO A 27 3.67 -39.31 4.35
C PRO A 27 3.31 -40.65 5.01
N ALA A 28 2.22 -41.26 4.55
CA ALA A 28 1.84 -42.60 5.00
C ALA A 28 2.87 -43.65 4.56
N ASP A 29 2.97 -44.72 5.34
CA ASP A 29 3.82 -45.85 4.98
C ASP A 29 3.38 -46.46 3.65
N LYS A 30 4.34 -46.65 2.74
CA LYS A 30 4.13 -47.20 1.40
C LYS A 30 3.14 -46.37 0.53
N ALA A 31 3.00 -45.07 0.81
CA ALA A 31 2.24 -44.14 -0.02
C ALA A 31 2.64 -44.22 -1.50
N SER A 32 1.67 -44.10 -2.40
CA SER A 32 1.93 -44.05 -3.84
C SER A 32 2.65 -42.75 -4.23
N ALA A 33 3.24 -42.71 -5.42
CA ALA A 33 3.89 -41.50 -5.92
C ALA A 33 2.90 -40.31 -6.02
N ALA A 34 1.63 -40.58 -6.37
CA ALA A 34 0.58 -39.56 -6.39
C ALA A 34 0.26 -39.05 -4.98
N ASP A 35 0.11 -39.95 -4.00
CA ASP A 35 -0.16 -39.57 -2.61
C ASP A 35 1.00 -38.76 -1.99
N ILE A 36 2.25 -39.05 -2.39
CA ILE A 36 3.41 -38.27 -1.97
C ILE A 36 3.36 -36.84 -2.52
N VAL A 37 2.98 -36.67 -3.79
CA VAL A 37 2.81 -35.34 -4.38
C VAL A 37 1.67 -34.59 -3.69
N ASP A 38 0.49 -35.21 -3.56
CA ASP A 38 -0.67 -34.56 -2.96
C ASP A 38 -0.42 -34.18 -1.51
N GLY A 39 0.10 -35.10 -0.69
CA GLY A 39 0.44 -34.82 0.70
C GLY A 39 1.54 -33.78 0.86
N PHE A 40 2.51 -33.70 -0.05
CA PHE A 40 3.51 -32.64 -0.05
C PHE A 40 2.88 -31.27 -0.32
N LEU A 41 2.03 -31.17 -1.36
CA LEU A 41 1.34 -29.92 -1.69
C LEU A 41 0.43 -29.45 -0.55
N GLU A 42 -0.28 -30.36 0.10
CA GLU A 42 -1.07 -30.06 1.30
C GLU A 42 -0.18 -29.60 2.47
N ALA A 43 0.92 -30.30 2.75
CA ALA A 43 1.84 -29.96 3.84
C ALA A 43 2.53 -28.60 3.66
N MET A 44 2.71 -28.13 2.41
CA MET A 44 3.22 -26.77 2.12
C MET A 44 2.28 -25.66 2.62
N THR A 45 0.99 -25.95 2.80
CA THR A 45 -0.01 -24.98 3.27
C THR A 45 -0.11 -24.92 4.80
N SER A 46 0.72 -25.70 5.51
CA SER A 46 0.72 -25.75 6.97
C SER A 46 1.23 -24.44 7.60
N ASP A 47 0.77 -24.21 8.84
CA ASP A 47 1.15 -23.03 9.62
C ASP A 47 2.56 -23.12 10.23
N ASP A 48 3.28 -24.24 10.03
CA ASP A 48 4.66 -24.45 10.47
C ASP A 48 5.64 -23.59 9.63
N PRO A 49 6.34 -22.60 10.23
CA PRO A 49 7.28 -21.75 9.50
C PRO A 49 8.47 -22.50 8.90
N GLN A 50 8.86 -23.64 9.48
CA GLN A 50 9.99 -24.46 9.03
C GLN A 50 9.56 -25.52 8.00
N LEU A 51 8.26 -25.72 7.84
CA LEU A 51 7.64 -26.72 6.98
C LEU A 51 8.23 -28.12 7.20
N GLN A 52 8.45 -28.49 8.46
CA GLN A 52 9.10 -29.75 8.86
C GLN A 52 8.33 -30.96 8.34
N THR A 53 6.99 -30.89 8.32
CA THR A 53 6.18 -31.98 7.77
C THR A 53 6.31 -32.08 6.25
N ALA A 54 6.33 -30.96 5.52
CA ALA A 54 6.55 -30.98 4.07
C ALA A 54 7.94 -31.56 3.73
N ARG A 55 8.97 -31.25 4.53
CA ARG A 55 10.32 -31.82 4.37
C ARG A 55 10.35 -33.34 4.47
N LYS A 56 9.41 -33.98 5.18
CA LYS A 56 9.33 -35.46 5.27
C LYS A 56 8.93 -36.14 3.95
N TYR A 57 8.33 -35.40 3.01
CA TYR A 57 8.01 -35.91 1.67
C TYR A 57 9.20 -35.84 0.69
N LEU A 58 10.26 -35.11 1.07
CA LEU A 58 11.45 -34.92 0.25
C LEU A 58 12.48 -36.03 0.53
N THR A 59 13.40 -36.24 -0.42
CA THR A 59 14.63 -37.00 -0.15
C THR A 59 15.48 -36.30 0.91
N GLU A 60 16.40 -37.01 1.56
CA GLU A 60 17.25 -36.40 2.60
C GLU A 60 18.06 -35.20 2.06
N GLU A 61 18.59 -35.31 0.84
CA GLU A 61 19.34 -34.24 0.18
C GLU A 61 18.44 -33.04 -0.16
N ALA A 62 17.28 -33.28 -0.77
CA ALA A 62 16.33 -32.21 -1.09
C ALA A 62 15.82 -31.51 0.17
N ALA A 63 15.53 -32.26 1.24
CA ALA A 63 15.09 -31.72 2.51
C ALA A 63 16.11 -30.79 3.16
N LYS A 64 17.42 -31.03 2.99
CA LYS A 64 18.49 -30.16 3.51
C LYS A 64 18.65 -28.88 2.70
N ASN A 65 18.50 -28.98 1.38
CA ASN A 65 18.79 -27.88 0.46
C ASN A 65 17.58 -26.98 0.16
N TRP A 66 16.36 -27.47 0.39
CA TRP A 66 15.13 -26.74 0.08
C TRP A 66 14.91 -25.55 1.03
N LYS A 67 14.83 -24.34 0.46
CA LYS A 67 14.65 -23.06 1.17
C LYS A 67 13.35 -22.37 0.75
N PRO A 68 12.18 -22.90 1.16
CA PRO A 68 10.88 -22.38 0.74
C PRO A 68 10.61 -20.94 1.20
N GLY A 69 11.23 -20.50 2.30
CA GLY A 69 11.04 -19.15 2.84
C GLY A 69 11.77 -18.04 2.07
N ALA A 70 12.58 -18.36 1.06
CA ALA A 70 13.33 -17.37 0.29
C ALA A 70 12.46 -16.60 -0.72
N ALA A 71 11.39 -17.22 -1.23
CA ALA A 71 10.43 -16.58 -2.12
C ALA A 71 9.10 -17.35 -2.08
N VAL A 72 7.99 -16.65 -2.30
CA VAL A 72 6.65 -17.24 -2.42
C VAL A 72 6.08 -16.95 -3.79
N THR A 73 5.50 -17.95 -4.45
CA THR A 73 4.68 -17.78 -5.66
C THR A 73 3.21 -17.90 -5.28
N VAL A 74 2.43 -16.86 -5.58
CA VAL A 74 0.99 -16.82 -5.29
C VAL A 74 0.22 -17.12 -6.57
N LEU A 75 -0.65 -18.12 -6.51
CA LEU A 75 -1.53 -18.52 -7.61
C LEU A 75 -2.97 -18.11 -7.32
N SER A 76 -3.76 -17.91 -8.37
CA SER A 76 -5.16 -17.47 -8.23
C SER A 76 -6.09 -18.51 -7.60
N ALA A 77 -5.70 -19.77 -7.66
CA ALA A 77 -6.46 -20.90 -7.16
C ALA A 77 -5.51 -22.00 -6.68
N GLY A 78 -6.05 -23.20 -6.44
CA GLY A 78 -5.26 -24.38 -6.14
C GLY A 78 -4.24 -24.73 -7.23
N ILE A 79 -3.28 -25.56 -6.86
CA ILE A 79 -2.23 -26.04 -7.78
C ILE A 79 -2.77 -27.25 -8.54
N ASP A 80 -2.90 -27.11 -9.86
CA ASP A 80 -3.17 -28.24 -10.74
C ASP A 80 -1.92 -29.09 -10.86
N ARG A 81 -2.07 -30.42 -10.76
CA ARG A 81 -0.95 -31.35 -10.93
C ARG A 81 -1.32 -32.55 -11.79
N PHE A 82 -0.42 -32.90 -12.70
CA PHE A 82 -0.62 -34.00 -13.64
C PHE A 82 0.64 -34.84 -13.70
N SER A 83 0.48 -36.17 -13.71
CA SER A 83 1.60 -37.07 -13.98
C SER A 83 2.05 -36.91 -15.43
N VAL A 84 3.36 -36.79 -15.61
CA VAL A 84 3.99 -36.68 -16.93
C VAL A 84 4.70 -37.99 -17.20
N GLN A 85 4.24 -38.73 -18.21
CA GLN A 85 4.96 -39.91 -18.68
C GLN A 85 6.20 -39.44 -19.46
N GLY A 86 7.38 -39.70 -18.91
CA GLY A 86 8.63 -39.55 -19.66
C GLY A 86 8.72 -40.65 -20.71
N GLU A 87 9.07 -40.29 -21.95
CA GLU A 87 9.10 -41.19 -23.11
C GLU A 87 10.13 -42.34 -22.99
N LYS A 88 10.93 -42.36 -21.92
CA LYS A 88 11.80 -43.44 -21.39
C LYS A 88 12.66 -42.79 -20.28
N ASP A 89 12.08 -42.44 -19.14
CA ASP A 89 12.84 -41.72 -18.10
C ASP A 89 13.37 -42.69 -17.01
N PRO A 90 14.69 -42.94 -16.91
CA PRO A 90 15.29 -43.81 -15.89
C PRO A 90 15.25 -43.22 -14.46
N ALA A 91 14.83 -41.95 -14.28
CA ALA A 91 14.90 -41.22 -13.01
C ALA A 91 13.66 -41.34 -12.10
N GLY A 92 12.61 -42.06 -12.51
CA GLY A 92 11.35 -42.18 -11.75
C GLY A 92 10.24 -41.23 -12.24
N PRO A 93 9.05 -41.27 -11.64
CA PRO A 93 7.88 -40.57 -12.16
C PRO A 93 7.94 -39.05 -11.90
N ARG A 94 7.39 -38.27 -12.84
CA ARG A 94 7.36 -36.79 -12.81
C ARG A 94 5.94 -36.25 -12.70
N TRP A 95 5.80 -35.13 -12.00
CA TRP A 95 4.55 -34.36 -11.94
C TRP A 95 4.77 -32.94 -12.41
N LYS A 96 3.91 -32.47 -13.30
CA LYS A 96 3.83 -31.05 -13.68
C LYS A 96 2.87 -30.35 -12.73
N MET A 97 3.34 -29.29 -12.09
CA MET A 97 2.53 -28.34 -11.31
C MET A 97 2.21 -27.14 -12.19
N THR A 98 0.96 -26.68 -12.22
CA THR A 98 0.58 -25.47 -12.95
C THR A 98 -0.55 -24.70 -12.27
N GLY A 99 -0.67 -23.44 -12.62
CA GLY A 99 -1.77 -22.57 -12.23
C GLY A 99 -1.59 -21.17 -12.80
N THR A 100 -2.57 -20.30 -12.59
CA THR A 100 -2.47 -18.89 -13.00
C THR A 100 -1.70 -18.12 -11.94
N LYS A 101 -0.58 -17.50 -12.31
CA LYS A 101 0.28 -16.75 -11.39
C LYS A 101 -0.32 -15.37 -11.14
N LEU A 102 -0.52 -15.03 -9.86
CA LEU A 102 -0.97 -13.70 -9.44
C LEU A 102 0.17 -12.80 -9.00
N ALA A 103 1.16 -13.37 -8.31
CA ALA A 103 2.27 -12.59 -7.77
C ALA A 103 3.46 -13.45 -7.34
N THR A 104 4.55 -12.77 -7.03
CA THR A 104 5.67 -13.32 -6.26
C THR A 104 5.93 -12.46 -5.02
N VAL A 105 6.40 -13.08 -3.96
CA VAL A 105 6.99 -12.41 -2.81
C VAL A 105 8.48 -12.74 -2.79
N ASP A 106 9.32 -11.72 -2.79
CA ASP A 106 10.78 -11.89 -2.85
C ASP A 106 11.40 -12.13 -1.46
N GLU A 107 12.73 -12.25 -1.41
CA GLU A 107 13.46 -12.51 -0.17
C GLU A 107 13.45 -11.34 0.83
N ARG A 108 12.99 -10.16 0.39
CA ARG A 108 12.74 -8.98 1.23
C ARG A 108 11.28 -8.90 1.69
N SER A 109 10.51 -9.98 1.46
CA SER A 109 9.07 -10.05 1.72
C SER A 109 8.25 -9.07 0.89
N ALA A 110 8.80 -8.51 -0.19
CA ALA A 110 8.10 -7.54 -1.02
C ALA A 110 7.19 -8.27 -2.03
N TYR A 111 5.92 -7.89 -2.06
CA TYR A 111 4.96 -8.42 -3.04
C TYR A 111 5.18 -7.75 -4.40
N GLN A 112 5.15 -8.56 -5.46
CA GLN A 112 5.21 -8.11 -6.83
C GLN A 112 4.08 -8.76 -7.64
N PRO A 113 3.07 -8.00 -8.07
CA PRO A 113 2.00 -8.55 -8.88
C PRO A 113 2.44 -8.94 -10.28
N GLU A 114 1.82 -10.00 -10.80
CA GLU A 114 1.90 -10.47 -12.18
C GLU A 114 0.64 -10.04 -12.93
N THR A 115 0.80 -9.36 -14.06
CA THR A 115 -0.34 -8.81 -14.84
C THR A 115 -0.44 -9.32 -16.26
N THR A 116 0.52 -10.12 -16.70
CA THR A 116 0.53 -10.69 -18.06
C THR A 116 -0.36 -11.92 -18.19
N GLY A 117 -0.94 -12.41 -17.10
CA GLY A 117 -1.65 -13.68 -17.07
C GLY A 117 -0.72 -14.89 -17.22
N ALA A 118 0.56 -14.72 -16.85
CA ALA A 118 1.54 -15.78 -16.92
C ALA A 118 1.07 -17.04 -16.18
N ARG A 119 1.32 -18.19 -16.79
CA ARG A 119 1.11 -19.48 -16.11
C ARG A 119 2.35 -19.83 -15.30
N TYR A 120 2.11 -20.29 -14.08
CA TYR A 120 3.11 -21.02 -13.32
C TYR A 120 3.24 -22.43 -13.89
N GLU A 121 4.47 -22.90 -14.02
CA GLU A 121 4.80 -24.25 -14.47
C GLU A 121 6.14 -24.69 -13.88
N GLU A 122 6.12 -25.75 -13.06
CA GLU A 122 7.32 -26.44 -12.58
C GLU A 122 7.09 -27.96 -12.54
N PHE A 123 8.16 -28.72 -12.44
CA PHE A 123 8.10 -30.18 -12.40
C PHE A 123 8.70 -30.72 -11.11
N LEU A 124 7.97 -31.64 -10.47
CA LEU A 124 8.48 -32.47 -9.38
C LEU A 124 9.06 -33.76 -9.96
N GLN A 125 10.27 -34.11 -9.53
CA GLN A 125 10.89 -35.41 -9.81
C GLN A 125 10.83 -36.27 -8.55
N LEU A 126 10.33 -37.50 -8.68
CA LEU A 126 10.29 -38.46 -7.58
C LEU A 126 11.30 -39.59 -7.81
N VAL A 127 11.86 -40.08 -6.71
CA VAL A 127 12.77 -41.23 -6.67
C VAL A 127 12.35 -42.17 -5.53
N GLN A 128 12.83 -43.41 -5.55
CA GLN A 128 12.69 -44.31 -4.42
C GLN A 128 13.90 -44.18 -3.48
N GLU A 129 13.64 -43.86 -2.22
CA GLU A 129 14.61 -43.86 -1.13
C GLU A 129 14.11 -44.81 -0.04
N ASN A 130 14.94 -45.77 0.37
CA ASN A 130 14.55 -46.80 1.36
C ASN A 130 13.23 -47.54 1.01
N LYS A 131 13.01 -47.83 -0.28
CA LYS A 131 11.78 -48.46 -0.82
C LYS A 131 10.50 -47.63 -0.63
N GLN A 132 10.62 -46.33 -0.38
CA GLN A 132 9.52 -45.38 -0.30
C GLN A 132 9.70 -44.28 -1.35
N TRP A 133 8.59 -43.77 -1.90
CA TRP A 133 8.65 -42.63 -2.82
C TRP A 133 8.96 -41.34 -2.07
N ARG A 134 9.86 -40.53 -2.64
CA ARG A 134 10.25 -39.20 -2.15
C ARG A 134 10.48 -38.24 -3.30
N ILE A 135 10.25 -36.95 -3.07
CA ILE A 135 10.50 -35.88 -4.03
C ILE A 135 12.00 -35.52 -3.98
N ALA A 136 12.70 -35.75 -5.09
CA ALA A 136 14.10 -35.37 -5.28
C ALA A 136 14.25 -33.91 -5.73
N THR A 137 13.30 -33.42 -6.54
CA THR A 137 13.30 -32.04 -7.02
C THR A 137 12.02 -31.34 -6.54
N PRO A 138 12.07 -30.65 -5.39
CA PRO A 138 10.97 -29.83 -4.90
C PRO A 138 10.85 -28.54 -5.73
N PRO A 139 9.73 -27.80 -5.61
CA PRO A 139 9.59 -26.52 -6.29
C PRO A 139 10.62 -25.52 -5.77
N SER A 140 11.04 -24.62 -6.66
CA SER A 140 12.09 -23.62 -6.40
C SER A 140 11.70 -22.58 -5.33
N SER A 141 10.40 -22.36 -5.15
CA SER A 141 9.80 -21.42 -4.21
C SER A 141 8.63 -22.08 -3.46
N LEU A 142 8.17 -21.47 -2.37
CA LEU A 142 6.91 -21.89 -1.75
C LEU A 142 5.75 -21.46 -2.66
N VAL A 143 4.95 -22.41 -3.14
CA VAL A 143 3.81 -22.12 -4.02
C VAL A 143 2.53 -22.23 -3.22
N LEU A 144 1.74 -21.17 -3.19
CA LEU A 144 0.49 -21.09 -2.43
C LEU A 144 -0.66 -20.59 -3.31
N SER A 145 -1.87 -21.07 -3.04
CA SER A 145 -3.07 -20.39 -3.51
C SER A 145 -3.20 -19.03 -2.81
N GLU A 146 -3.91 -18.08 -3.42
CA GLU A 146 -4.20 -16.78 -2.79
C GLU A 146 -4.87 -16.94 -1.42
N SER A 147 -5.81 -17.89 -1.29
CA SER A 147 -6.48 -18.18 -0.02
C SER A 147 -5.54 -18.70 1.06
N ASP A 148 -4.58 -19.56 0.70
CA ASP A 148 -3.57 -20.04 1.67
C ASP A 148 -2.59 -18.93 2.04
N PHE A 149 -2.18 -18.12 1.05
CA PHE A 149 -1.31 -16.99 1.27
C PHE A 149 -1.93 -15.97 2.24
N GLN A 150 -3.20 -15.60 2.05
CA GLN A 150 -3.92 -14.69 2.94
C GLN A 150 -4.22 -15.28 4.33
N ARG A 151 -4.22 -16.61 4.49
CA ARG A 151 -4.33 -17.26 5.79
C ARG A 151 -3.00 -17.23 6.56
N ILE A 152 -1.90 -17.47 5.87
CA ILE A 152 -0.58 -17.68 6.47
C ILE A 152 0.17 -16.34 6.66
N TYR A 153 0.01 -15.42 5.73
CA TYR A 153 0.72 -14.16 5.68
C TYR A 153 -0.23 -12.96 5.80
N MET A 154 0.26 -11.92 6.45
CA MET A 154 -0.40 -10.62 6.52
C MET A 154 0.54 -9.52 6.02
N PRO A 155 0.00 -8.48 5.36
CA PRO A 155 0.80 -7.33 4.99
C PRO A 155 1.08 -6.44 6.20
N VAL A 156 2.28 -5.86 6.24
CA VAL A 156 2.74 -4.88 7.23
C VAL A 156 3.52 -3.79 6.52
N ASN A 157 3.51 -2.56 7.04
CA ASN A 157 4.26 -1.45 6.47
C ASN A 157 5.56 -1.22 7.25
N LYS A 158 6.70 -1.34 6.58
CA LYS A 158 7.95 -0.77 7.07
C LYS A 158 8.01 0.69 6.67
N TYR A 159 8.55 1.55 7.52
CA TYR A 159 8.70 2.96 7.17
C TYR A 159 10.17 3.34 6.98
N TYR A 160 10.45 4.18 5.98
CA TYR A 160 11.79 4.71 5.69
C TYR A 160 11.71 6.20 5.38
N PHE A 161 12.81 6.94 5.56
CA PHE A 161 12.81 8.39 5.32
C PHE A 161 13.06 8.75 3.85
N ALA A 162 12.32 9.73 3.35
CA ALA A 162 12.60 10.45 2.11
C ALA A 162 12.27 11.94 2.29
N GLY A 163 13.21 12.83 2.02
CA GLY A 163 12.98 14.28 2.14
C GLY A 163 12.52 14.76 3.53
N GLY A 164 12.74 13.97 4.59
CA GLY A 164 12.27 14.25 5.95
C GLY A 164 10.93 13.61 6.34
N SER A 165 10.17 13.09 5.36
CA SER A 165 8.92 12.36 5.56
C SER A 165 9.15 10.85 5.64
N LEU A 166 8.21 10.12 6.24
CA LEU A 166 8.23 8.65 6.27
C LEU A 166 7.38 8.07 5.13
N VAL A 167 7.94 7.09 4.45
CA VAL A 167 7.35 6.38 3.32
C VAL A 167 7.04 4.96 3.73
N ALA A 168 5.79 4.52 3.54
CA ALA A 168 5.38 3.13 3.78
C ALA A 168 5.90 2.20 2.67
N ASP A 169 6.56 1.13 3.06
CA ASP A 169 7.08 0.03 2.25
C ASP A 169 6.37 -1.27 2.68
N PRO A 170 5.25 -1.62 2.01
CA PRO A 170 4.49 -2.81 2.36
C PRO A 170 5.28 -4.09 2.09
N VAL A 171 5.24 -5.01 3.04
CA VAL A 171 5.83 -6.34 2.96
C VAL A 171 4.95 -7.37 3.64
N TYR A 172 5.14 -8.65 3.35
CA TYR A 172 4.39 -9.74 3.97
C TYR A 172 5.19 -10.45 5.05
N VAL A 173 4.58 -10.60 6.23
CA VAL A 173 5.11 -11.41 7.34
C VAL A 173 4.13 -12.52 7.67
N ARG A 174 4.59 -13.59 8.32
CA ARG A 174 3.67 -14.62 8.79
C ARG A 174 2.79 -14.06 9.90
N GLN A 175 1.48 -14.23 9.77
CA GLN A 175 0.49 -13.67 10.69
C GLN A 175 0.53 -14.33 12.07
N ARG A 176 0.95 -15.61 12.15
CA ARG A 176 0.99 -16.35 13.40
C ARG A 176 2.37 -16.36 14.02
N SER A 177 2.36 -16.34 15.34
CA SER A 177 3.56 -16.59 16.12
C SER A 177 3.99 -18.05 15.97
N ASP A 178 5.28 -18.25 15.70
CA ASP A 178 5.89 -19.58 15.67
C ASP A 178 5.83 -20.21 17.08
N PRO A 179 5.21 -21.38 17.27
CA PRO A 179 5.15 -22.06 18.57
C PRO A 179 6.53 -22.39 19.15
N ASP A 180 7.50 -22.72 18.30
CA ASP A 180 8.82 -23.22 18.69
C ASP A 180 9.80 -22.06 18.92
N SER A 181 9.93 -21.17 17.94
CA SER A 181 10.83 -20.01 18.06
C SER A 181 10.25 -18.87 18.91
N ARG A 182 8.92 -18.87 19.13
CA ARG A 182 8.12 -17.78 19.72
C ARG A 182 8.17 -16.48 18.91
N MET A 183 8.63 -16.55 17.67
CA MET A 183 8.74 -15.40 16.77
C MET A 183 7.34 -14.90 16.40
N ASP A 184 6.98 -13.72 16.87
CA ASP A 184 5.71 -13.07 16.59
C ASP A 184 5.80 -12.09 15.38
N PRO A 185 4.65 -11.63 14.82
CA PRO A 185 4.64 -10.68 13.70
C PRO A 185 5.35 -9.35 13.98
N THR A 186 5.34 -8.87 15.22
CA THR A 186 6.08 -7.64 15.61
C THR A 186 7.57 -7.86 15.44
N THR A 187 8.09 -8.97 15.98
CA THR A 187 9.52 -9.30 15.86
C THR A 187 9.94 -9.50 14.40
N GLN A 188 9.15 -10.21 13.59
CA GLN A 188 9.40 -10.35 12.14
C GLN A 188 9.44 -8.99 11.44
N THR A 189 8.51 -8.10 11.77
CA THR A 189 8.43 -6.77 11.15
C THR A 189 9.64 -5.92 11.54
N VAL A 190 10.08 -5.95 12.81
CA VAL A 190 11.28 -5.23 13.25
C VAL A 190 12.54 -5.77 12.56
N GLN A 191 12.68 -7.10 12.46
CA GLN A 191 13.80 -7.71 11.72
C GLN A 191 13.80 -7.29 10.24
N SER A 192 12.63 -7.29 9.60
CA SER A 192 12.48 -6.86 8.20
C SER A 192 12.79 -5.36 8.01
N LEU A 193 12.41 -4.50 8.97
CA LEU A 193 12.78 -3.07 8.99
C LEU A 193 14.30 -2.89 9.00
N LEU A 194 14.98 -3.58 9.92
CA LEU A 194 16.42 -3.51 10.12
C LEU A 194 17.21 -4.06 8.92
N ALA A 195 16.67 -5.08 8.23
CA ALA A 195 17.26 -5.60 7.01
C ALA A 195 17.31 -4.55 5.89
N GLY A 196 16.35 -3.62 5.84
CA GLY A 196 16.28 -2.52 4.87
C GLY A 196 15.07 -2.56 3.93
N PRO A 197 14.91 -1.52 3.09
CA PRO A 197 13.74 -1.35 2.23
C PRO A 197 13.66 -2.42 1.14
N SER A 198 12.48 -2.54 0.53
CA SER A 198 12.30 -3.32 -0.71
C SER A 198 13.21 -2.79 -1.83
N LYS A 199 13.57 -3.66 -2.78
CA LYS A 199 14.44 -3.29 -3.92
C LYS A 199 13.86 -2.14 -4.75
N TRP A 200 12.52 -2.05 -4.82
CA TRP A 200 11.84 -1.00 -5.57
C TRP A 200 11.88 0.34 -4.85
N LEU A 201 11.70 0.37 -3.54
CA LEU A 201 11.67 1.64 -2.82
C LEU A 201 13.09 2.13 -2.47
N GLY A 202 14.03 1.22 -2.28
CA GLY A 202 15.41 1.49 -1.85
C GLY A 202 16.14 2.64 -2.54
N PRO A 203 16.01 2.87 -3.87
CA PRO A 203 16.70 3.98 -4.54
C PRO A 203 16.29 5.39 -4.09
N VAL A 204 15.12 5.55 -3.45
CA VAL A 204 14.56 6.88 -3.10
C VAL A 204 14.27 7.05 -1.61
N VAL A 205 14.65 6.08 -0.77
CA VAL A 205 14.47 6.13 0.68
C VAL A 205 15.74 5.75 1.43
N THR A 206 15.81 6.14 2.69
CA THR A 206 16.94 5.86 3.57
C THR A 206 16.48 5.28 4.90
N SER A 207 17.27 4.34 5.44
CA SER A 207 17.10 3.87 6.82
C SER A 207 17.86 4.80 7.76
N SER A 208 17.24 5.12 8.90
CA SER A 208 17.93 5.87 9.97
C SER A 208 18.87 4.99 10.79
N PHE A 209 18.72 3.67 10.71
CA PHE A 209 19.57 2.71 11.38
C PHE A 209 20.94 2.61 10.70
N PRO A 210 22.04 2.59 11.46
CA PRO A 210 23.35 2.25 10.91
C PRO A 210 23.33 0.91 10.14
N THR A 211 24.20 0.79 9.14
CA THR A 211 24.33 -0.47 8.40
C THR A 211 24.77 -1.60 9.33
N GLY A 212 24.10 -2.75 9.24
CA GLY A 212 24.37 -3.91 10.09
C GLY A 212 23.73 -3.85 11.48
N THR A 213 22.88 -2.85 11.78
CA THR A 213 22.07 -2.89 12.99
C THR A 213 21.08 -4.05 12.91
N GLU A 214 21.09 -4.88 13.94
CA GLU A 214 20.20 -6.04 14.10
C GLU A 214 19.62 -6.04 15.52
N LEU A 215 18.61 -6.88 15.76
CA LEU A 215 18.19 -7.17 17.13
C LEU A 215 19.36 -7.82 17.90
N ARG A 216 19.46 -7.51 19.19
CA ARG A 216 20.46 -8.12 20.07
C ARG A 216 20.34 -9.65 20.04
N GLU A 217 21.48 -10.33 20.02
CA GLU A 217 21.52 -11.79 20.06
C GLU A 217 20.67 -12.36 21.23
N GLY A 218 19.90 -13.41 20.92
CA GLY A 218 18.97 -14.05 21.85
C GLY A 218 17.60 -13.38 21.97
N THR A 219 17.32 -12.30 21.24
CA THR A 219 15.98 -11.70 21.16
C THR A 219 15.06 -12.60 20.35
N LYS A 220 14.14 -13.29 21.03
CA LYS A 220 13.19 -14.24 20.39
C LYS A 220 11.83 -13.62 20.05
N SER A 221 11.39 -12.67 20.87
CA SER A 221 10.10 -11.98 20.74
C SER A 221 10.20 -10.56 21.27
N LEU A 222 9.33 -9.68 20.79
CA LEU A 222 9.18 -8.30 21.22
C LEU A 222 7.75 -8.13 21.71
N ALA A 223 7.59 -7.59 22.90
CA ALA A 223 6.29 -7.41 23.53
C ALA A 223 6.09 -5.96 23.94
N TYR A 224 4.84 -5.51 23.82
CA TYR A 224 4.38 -4.25 24.38
C TYR A 224 4.23 -4.39 25.89
N ASP A 225 4.72 -3.41 26.65
CA ASP A 225 4.55 -3.39 28.10
C ASP A 225 3.16 -2.85 28.52
N GLY A 226 2.90 -2.82 29.83
CA GLY A 226 1.62 -2.35 30.38
C GLY A 226 1.31 -0.87 30.14
N GLN A 227 2.23 -0.09 29.57
CA GLN A 227 2.05 1.31 29.18
C GLN A 227 1.93 1.47 27.66
N ASN A 228 1.73 0.38 26.92
CA ASN A 228 1.80 0.34 25.46
C ASN A 228 3.13 0.92 24.93
N ALA A 229 4.26 0.59 25.58
CA ALA A 229 5.58 0.92 25.06
C ALA A 229 6.27 -0.34 24.52
N LEU A 230 7.02 -0.19 23.42
CA LEU A 230 7.82 -1.26 22.84
C LEU A 230 9.31 -1.00 23.13
N LYS A 231 9.96 -1.94 23.82
CA LYS A 231 11.41 -1.89 24.09
C LYS A 231 12.15 -2.79 23.12
N VAL A 232 13.11 -2.23 22.39
CA VAL A 232 13.80 -2.95 21.31
C VAL A 232 15.31 -2.96 21.57
N PRO A 233 15.86 -4.11 22.01
CA PRO A 233 17.30 -4.26 22.21
C PRO A 233 18.02 -4.49 20.88
N LEU A 234 19.02 -3.65 20.61
CA LEU A 234 19.83 -3.68 19.38
C LEU A 234 21.22 -4.24 19.64
N ASN A 235 21.93 -4.63 18.58
CA ASN A 235 23.35 -4.98 18.62
C ASN A 235 24.24 -3.74 18.78
N ASP A 236 25.55 -3.98 18.91
CA ASP A 236 26.59 -2.97 19.16
C ASP A 236 26.69 -1.87 18.08
N LYS A 237 26.20 -2.13 16.86
CA LYS A 237 26.19 -1.16 15.75
C LYS A 237 25.36 0.09 16.05
N ALA A 238 24.40 0.00 16.97
CA ALA A 238 23.57 1.13 17.38
C ALA A 238 24.12 1.92 18.58
N ASP A 239 25.14 1.42 19.28
CA ASP A 239 25.54 1.97 20.59
C ASP A 239 26.07 3.41 20.50
N ASN A 240 26.75 3.79 19.42
CA ASN A 240 27.41 5.10 19.32
C ASN A 240 26.65 6.12 18.46
N VAL A 241 25.33 5.97 18.33
CA VAL A 241 24.48 6.87 17.54
C VAL A 241 24.16 8.16 18.31
N ALA A 242 24.24 9.31 17.63
CA ALA A 242 23.88 10.61 18.19
C ALA A 242 22.36 10.76 18.41
N GLN A 243 21.95 11.57 19.39
CA GLN A 243 20.55 11.71 19.81
C GLN A 243 19.56 12.01 18.66
N PRO A 244 19.83 12.96 17.73
CA PRO A 244 18.90 13.23 16.64
C PRO A 244 18.69 12.04 15.70
N GLN A 245 19.75 11.26 15.44
CA GLN A 245 19.66 10.06 14.61
C GLN A 245 18.91 8.95 15.36
N CYS A 246 19.16 8.77 16.66
CA CYS A 246 18.41 7.79 17.46
C CYS A 246 16.92 8.10 17.48
N GLN A 247 16.54 9.39 17.61
CA GLN A 247 15.15 9.80 17.54
C GLN A 247 14.52 9.46 16.17
N LYS A 248 15.25 9.63 15.06
CA LYS A 248 14.78 9.17 13.74
C LYS A 248 14.63 7.64 13.67
N MET A 249 15.58 6.87 14.23
CA MET A 249 15.48 5.40 14.33
C MET A 249 14.21 4.98 15.09
N ALA A 250 13.97 5.59 16.25
CA ALA A 250 12.82 5.27 17.09
C ALA A 250 11.49 5.72 16.44
N ALA A 251 11.45 6.87 15.76
CA ALA A 251 10.27 7.31 15.01
C ALA A 251 9.97 6.37 13.83
N GLN A 252 10.99 5.99 13.05
CA GLN A 252 10.87 5.03 11.96
C GLN A 252 10.28 3.70 12.44
N LEU A 253 10.75 3.21 13.59
CA LEU A 253 10.27 1.97 14.20
C LEU A 253 8.85 2.11 14.77
N LEU A 254 8.51 3.24 15.39
CA LEU A 254 7.18 3.52 15.91
C LEU A 254 6.13 3.44 14.80
N TYR A 255 6.35 4.11 13.68
CA TYR A 255 5.43 4.04 12.53
C TYR A 255 5.31 2.62 11.94
N THR A 256 6.40 1.85 12.00
CA THR A 256 6.44 0.47 11.49
C THR A 256 5.60 -0.50 12.32
N VAL A 257 5.54 -0.31 13.65
CA VAL A 257 4.89 -1.28 14.56
C VAL A 257 3.54 -0.80 15.12
N GLN A 258 3.19 0.48 14.96
CA GLN A 258 1.94 1.04 15.51
C GLN A 258 0.67 0.34 15.01
N ASP A 259 0.71 -0.23 13.80
CA ASP A 259 -0.43 -0.91 13.18
C ASP A 259 -0.54 -2.40 13.56
N LEU A 260 0.47 -2.95 14.24
CA LEU A 260 0.50 -4.35 14.68
C LEU A 260 -0.18 -4.58 16.03
N THR A 261 -0.54 -3.49 16.73
CA THR A 261 -1.23 -3.52 18.02
C THR A 261 -2.63 -2.93 17.87
N ALA A 262 -3.62 -3.57 18.49
CA ALA A 262 -4.98 -3.04 18.55
C ALA A 262 -5.06 -1.77 19.42
N SER A 263 -4.16 -1.65 20.39
CA SER A 263 -4.04 -0.49 21.28
C SER A 263 -3.07 0.52 20.71
N ARG A 264 -3.39 1.81 20.84
CA ARG A 264 -2.47 2.90 20.44
C ARG A 264 -1.12 2.76 21.14
N LEU A 265 -0.08 2.63 20.32
CA LEU A 265 1.32 2.61 20.76
C LEU A 265 1.68 3.98 21.35
N ALA A 266 2.14 4.01 22.60
CA ALA A 266 2.48 5.25 23.29
C ALA A 266 3.93 5.69 23.03
N ARG A 267 4.85 4.73 22.98
CA ARG A 267 6.30 4.98 22.90
C ARG A 267 7.07 3.79 22.32
N VAL A 268 8.16 4.11 21.62
CA VAL A 268 9.24 3.16 21.34
C VAL A 268 10.48 3.57 22.12
N GLU A 269 11.13 2.61 22.77
CA GLU A 269 12.42 2.77 23.44
C GLU A 269 13.45 1.82 22.79
N LEU A 270 14.54 2.40 22.29
CA LEU A 270 15.66 1.63 21.75
C LEU A 270 16.68 1.40 22.87
N LEU A 271 17.14 0.16 23.01
CA LEU A 271 18.14 -0.23 24.01
C LEU A 271 19.46 -0.59 23.32
N ARG A 272 20.56 -0.24 23.98
CA ARG A 272 21.93 -0.60 23.60
C ARG A 272 22.19 -2.09 23.74
N SER A 273 23.35 -2.54 23.27
CA SER A 273 23.82 -3.92 23.41
C SER A 273 23.93 -4.38 24.88
N ASP A 274 24.22 -3.46 25.80
CA ASP A 274 24.25 -3.65 27.25
C ASP A 274 22.86 -3.52 27.94
N ARG A 275 21.81 -3.30 27.16
CA ARG A 275 20.40 -3.07 27.56
C ARG A 275 20.12 -1.74 28.26
N SER A 276 21.09 -0.83 28.36
CA SER A 276 20.81 0.53 28.79
C SER A 276 20.01 1.29 27.72
N SER A 277 19.26 2.31 28.15
CA SER A 277 18.44 3.10 27.24
C SER A 277 19.32 3.89 26.27
N LEU A 278 19.07 3.76 24.96
CA LEU A 278 19.72 4.56 23.93
C LEU A 278 18.93 5.87 23.71
N CYS A 279 17.64 5.74 23.40
CA CYS A 279 16.69 6.85 23.37
C CYS A 279 15.24 6.33 23.37
N SER A 280 14.28 7.23 23.54
CA SER A 280 12.86 6.92 23.34
C SER A 280 12.13 8.04 22.61
N VAL A 281 11.05 7.66 21.90
CA VAL A 281 10.19 8.57 21.13
C VAL A 281 8.74 8.21 21.41
N THR A 282 7.92 9.22 21.74
CA THR A 282 6.46 9.09 21.83
C THR A 282 5.81 9.31 20.48
N ASP A 283 4.56 8.88 20.31
CA ASP A 283 3.76 9.12 19.10
C ASP A 283 3.73 10.62 18.69
N ALA A 284 3.53 11.52 19.65
CA ALA A 284 3.53 12.96 19.41
C ALA A 284 4.89 13.48 18.89
N MET A 285 6.00 12.98 19.45
CA MET A 285 7.35 13.34 18.97
C MET A 285 7.62 12.76 17.57
N ALA A 286 7.19 11.53 17.31
CA ALA A 286 7.36 10.86 16.02
C ALA A 286 6.67 11.65 14.89
N GLY A 287 5.48 12.21 15.14
CA GLY A 287 4.79 13.09 14.19
C GLY A 287 5.61 14.30 13.74
N GLY A 288 6.30 14.97 14.67
CA GLY A 288 7.19 16.09 14.36
C GLY A 288 8.47 15.68 13.64
N ILE A 289 9.05 14.53 13.98
CA ILE A 289 10.26 14.00 13.34
C ILE A 289 10.00 13.59 11.87
N ALA A 290 8.82 13.04 11.59
CA ALA A 290 8.43 12.53 10.28
C ALA A 290 7.82 13.58 9.34
N HIS A 291 7.89 14.88 9.67
CA HIS A 291 7.32 15.98 8.87
C HIS A 291 5.94 15.66 8.31
N ARG A 292 5.04 15.11 9.14
CA ARG A 292 3.71 14.68 8.71
C ARG A 292 2.95 15.89 8.15
N ALA A 293 2.28 15.69 7.01
CA ALA A 293 1.40 16.72 6.45
C ALA A 293 0.37 17.18 7.51
N PRO A 294 0.06 18.48 7.58
CA PRO A 294 -0.97 18.98 8.48
C PRO A 294 -2.32 18.28 8.24
N SER A 295 -3.10 18.10 9.31
CA SER A 295 -4.49 17.65 9.16
C SER A 295 -5.26 18.73 8.39
N PRO A 296 -5.99 18.35 7.32
CA PRO A 296 -6.71 19.32 6.51
C PRO A 296 -7.87 19.95 7.29
N GLU A 297 -7.95 21.27 7.25
CA GLU A 297 -9.04 22.03 7.84
C GLU A 297 -10.32 21.91 7.00
N TYR A 298 -10.20 22.01 5.67
CA TYR A 298 -11.34 21.98 4.76
C TYR A 298 -11.33 20.78 3.81
N GLN A 299 -12.52 20.47 3.29
CA GLN A 299 -12.73 19.64 2.10
C GLN A 299 -13.19 20.54 0.97
N TYR A 300 -12.76 20.23 -0.26
CA TYR A 300 -13.02 21.04 -1.44
C TYR A 300 -13.77 20.24 -2.48
N TYR A 301 -14.58 20.92 -3.29
CA TYR A 301 -15.22 20.32 -4.47
C TYR A 301 -15.66 21.42 -5.44
N VAL A 302 -16.07 21.03 -6.64
CA VAL A 302 -16.65 21.93 -7.64
C VAL A 302 -18.17 21.87 -7.56
N ASP A 303 -18.83 22.99 -7.31
CA ASP A 303 -20.29 23.06 -7.23
C ASP A 303 -20.99 23.02 -8.61
N SER A 304 -22.32 23.05 -8.61
CA SER A 304 -23.15 23.00 -9.82
C SER A 304 -22.96 24.22 -10.75
N ASP A 305 -22.46 25.33 -10.21
CA ASP A 305 -22.15 26.54 -10.97
C ASP A 305 -20.70 26.53 -11.50
N SER A 306 -20.00 25.40 -11.38
CA SER A 306 -18.58 25.23 -11.69
C SER A 306 -17.67 26.20 -10.92
N ARG A 307 -17.97 26.44 -9.64
CA ARG A 307 -17.10 27.18 -8.71
C ARG A 307 -16.39 26.21 -7.77
N LEU A 308 -15.12 26.50 -7.45
CA LEU A 308 -14.44 25.81 -6.37
C LEU A 308 -14.98 26.33 -5.03
N VAL A 309 -15.51 25.42 -4.22
CA VAL A 309 -16.05 25.71 -2.90
C VAL A 309 -15.33 24.84 -1.86
N ARG A 310 -15.40 25.26 -0.60
CA ARG A 310 -14.85 24.54 0.54
C ARG A 310 -15.91 24.35 1.62
N MET A 311 -15.75 23.30 2.43
CA MET A 311 -16.61 23.01 3.57
C MET A 311 -15.79 22.43 4.72
N LYS A 312 -16.37 22.47 5.93
CA LYS A 312 -15.86 21.77 7.11
C LYS A 312 -16.81 20.65 7.47
N LEU A 313 -16.36 19.41 7.24
CA LEU A 313 -17.09 18.23 7.68
C LEU A 313 -16.67 17.88 9.11
N ASP A 314 -17.60 18.10 10.05
CA ASP A 314 -17.45 17.69 11.43
C ASP A 314 -18.14 16.33 11.65
N ILE A 315 -17.34 15.29 11.93
CA ILE A 315 -17.83 13.93 12.20
C ILE A 315 -18.53 13.79 13.56
N SER A 316 -18.47 14.81 14.42
CA SER A 316 -19.07 14.78 15.77
C SER A 316 -20.51 15.28 15.82
N SER A 317 -21.03 15.86 14.73
CA SER A 317 -22.39 16.40 14.65
C SER A 317 -23.18 15.76 13.51
N GLU A 318 -24.26 15.03 13.83
CA GLU A 318 -25.11 14.38 12.82
C GLU A 318 -26.15 15.32 12.20
N ASP A 319 -26.55 16.37 12.92
CA ASP A 319 -27.61 17.32 12.51
C ASP A 319 -27.06 18.58 11.80
N GLN A 320 -25.78 18.60 11.46
CA GLN A 320 -25.17 19.76 10.83
C GLN A 320 -25.59 19.88 9.37
N GLN A 321 -26.29 20.98 9.03
CA GLN A 321 -26.49 21.37 7.64
C GLN A 321 -25.18 21.96 7.11
N TYR A 322 -24.40 21.14 6.37
CA TYR A 322 -23.14 21.59 5.79
C TYR A 322 -23.39 22.66 4.72
N LYS A 323 -22.94 23.88 5.00
CA LYS A 323 -23.03 25.00 4.06
C LYS A 323 -21.66 25.20 3.40
N PRO A 324 -21.49 24.81 2.12
CA PRO A 324 -20.27 25.10 1.39
C PRO A 324 -20.13 26.62 1.18
N GLU A 325 -18.90 27.10 1.22
CA GLU A 325 -18.56 28.49 0.93
C GLU A 325 -17.62 28.58 -0.28
N PRO A 326 -17.75 29.61 -1.14
CA PRO A 326 -16.77 29.86 -2.19
C PRO A 326 -15.36 29.98 -1.62
N VAL A 327 -14.37 29.40 -2.31
CA VAL A 327 -12.98 29.61 -1.89
C VAL A 327 -12.62 31.09 -2.01
N PRO A 328 -11.90 31.67 -1.02
CA PRO A 328 -11.49 33.05 -1.12
C PRO A 328 -10.49 33.26 -2.26
N GLY A 329 -10.34 34.52 -2.67
CA GLY A 329 -9.37 34.92 -3.67
C GLY A 329 -9.93 35.01 -5.10
N PRO A 330 -9.07 34.89 -6.13
CA PRO A 330 -9.42 35.26 -7.51
C PRO A 330 -10.52 34.45 -8.19
N LEU A 331 -10.86 33.28 -7.65
CA LEU A 331 -11.88 32.40 -8.21
C LEU A 331 -13.29 32.81 -7.83
N SER A 332 -13.43 33.54 -6.71
CA SER A 332 -14.74 33.99 -6.23
C SER A 332 -15.36 34.99 -7.21
N PRO A 333 -16.68 34.92 -7.46
CA PRO A 333 -17.38 35.92 -8.24
C PRO A 333 -17.25 37.30 -7.58
N THR A 334 -17.13 38.34 -8.39
CA THR A 334 -17.17 39.73 -7.92
C THR A 334 -18.29 40.48 -8.65
N ALA A 335 -18.60 41.70 -8.22
CA ALA A 335 -19.57 42.56 -8.91
C ALA A 335 -19.21 42.81 -10.39
N THR A 336 -17.94 42.61 -10.78
CA THR A 336 -17.41 42.93 -12.11
C THR A 336 -16.92 41.70 -12.89
N SER A 337 -16.97 40.49 -12.31
CA SER A 337 -16.55 39.26 -12.97
C SER A 337 -17.45 38.09 -12.56
N PRO A 338 -18.00 37.30 -13.51
CA PRO A 338 -18.93 36.21 -13.22
C PRO A 338 -18.29 35.01 -12.47
N GLY A 339 -17.02 35.11 -12.08
CA GLY A 339 -16.24 34.04 -11.45
C GLY A 339 -15.59 33.12 -12.47
N PHE A 340 -14.51 32.45 -12.06
CA PHE A 340 -13.78 31.50 -12.93
C PHE A 340 -14.48 30.14 -12.93
N LYS A 341 -14.74 29.58 -14.12
CA LYS A 341 -15.37 28.26 -14.27
C LYS A 341 -14.33 27.14 -14.13
N VAL A 342 -14.42 26.40 -13.02
CA VAL A 342 -13.48 25.35 -12.62
C VAL A 342 -13.94 23.99 -13.14
N GLY A 343 -13.06 23.29 -13.86
CA GLY A 343 -13.22 21.90 -14.26
C GLY A 343 -12.77 20.93 -13.16
N SER A 344 -11.59 21.16 -12.61
CA SER A 344 -11.02 20.35 -11.51
C SER A 344 -10.00 21.19 -10.75
N ALA A 345 -9.67 20.78 -9.52
CA ALA A 345 -8.73 21.51 -8.69
C ALA A 345 -7.83 20.58 -7.86
N ALA A 346 -6.74 21.15 -7.35
CA ALA A 346 -5.94 20.61 -6.26
C ALA A 346 -5.55 21.75 -5.32
N VAL A 347 -5.57 21.51 -4.02
CA VAL A 347 -5.24 22.53 -3.00
C VAL A 347 -3.92 22.12 -2.33
N SER A 348 -3.01 23.07 -2.10
CA SER A 348 -1.74 22.77 -1.43
C SER A 348 -1.98 22.35 0.02
N TYR A 349 -1.07 21.54 0.60
CA TYR A 349 -1.20 21.05 1.98
C TYR A 349 -1.34 22.14 3.06
N ASP A 350 -0.83 23.36 2.80
CA ASP A 350 -0.98 24.51 3.69
C ASP A 350 -2.28 25.31 3.47
N GLU A 351 -3.09 24.89 2.50
CA GLU A 351 -4.38 25.46 2.10
C GLU A 351 -4.31 26.93 1.64
N LYS A 352 -3.11 27.41 1.27
CA LYS A 352 -2.90 28.79 0.82
C LYS A 352 -2.97 28.95 -0.69
N ARG A 353 -2.86 27.86 -1.45
CA ARG A 353 -2.85 27.89 -2.92
C ARG A 353 -3.78 26.84 -3.49
N ALA A 354 -4.39 27.15 -4.63
CA ALA A 354 -5.08 26.17 -5.46
C ALA A 354 -4.49 26.16 -6.87
N ALA A 355 -4.40 24.97 -7.43
CA ALA A 355 -4.22 24.73 -8.85
C ALA A 355 -5.58 24.39 -9.44
N VAL A 356 -6.08 25.19 -10.37
CA VAL A 356 -7.37 24.96 -11.02
C VAL A 356 -7.20 24.76 -12.51
N VAL A 357 -7.88 23.75 -13.03
CA VAL A 357 -8.03 23.54 -14.46
C VAL A 357 -9.37 24.13 -14.88
N SER A 358 -9.39 24.90 -15.97
CA SER A 358 -10.62 25.46 -16.51
C SER A 358 -11.64 24.39 -16.89
N GLU A 359 -12.93 24.75 -16.91
CA GLU A 359 -14.02 23.80 -17.22
C GLU A 359 -13.92 23.14 -18.61
N ASP A 360 -13.30 23.84 -19.56
CA ASP A 360 -12.99 23.36 -20.92
C ASP A 360 -11.72 22.50 -20.99
N GLN A 361 -11.01 22.31 -19.86
CA GLN A 361 -9.73 21.60 -19.75
C GLN A 361 -8.55 22.23 -20.52
N HIS A 362 -8.66 23.49 -20.93
CA HIS A 362 -7.64 24.14 -21.75
C HIS A 362 -6.45 24.68 -20.93
N GLY A 363 -6.69 25.30 -19.77
CA GLY A 363 -5.66 26.00 -19.00
C GLY A 363 -5.55 25.54 -17.56
N LEU A 364 -4.32 25.45 -17.06
CA LEU A 364 -3.99 25.29 -15.65
C LEU A 364 -3.61 26.65 -15.05
N TYR A 365 -4.24 27.01 -13.94
CA TYR A 365 -4.06 28.29 -13.25
C TYR A 365 -3.65 28.05 -11.80
N LEU A 366 -2.68 28.81 -11.32
CA LEU A 366 -2.21 28.78 -9.94
C LEU A 366 -2.69 30.03 -9.21
N VAL A 367 -3.57 29.86 -8.23
CA VAL A 367 -4.18 30.97 -7.49
C VAL A 367 -3.81 30.96 -6.01
N ASN A 368 -3.70 32.15 -5.43
CA ASN A 368 -3.58 32.33 -4.00
C ASN A 368 -4.97 32.40 -3.36
N LEU A 369 -5.20 31.63 -2.30
CA LEU A 369 -6.48 31.56 -1.58
C LEU A 369 -6.55 32.54 -0.39
N THR A 370 -5.49 33.31 -0.12
CA THR A 370 -5.44 34.26 1.00
C THR A 370 -5.60 35.72 0.57
N THR A 371 -5.45 36.02 -0.71
CA THR A 371 -5.55 37.38 -1.25
C THR A 371 -6.53 37.46 -2.41
N ALA A 372 -7.32 38.53 -2.45
CA ALA A 372 -8.17 38.84 -3.59
C ALA A 372 -7.33 39.38 -4.76
N GLY A 373 -7.84 39.23 -5.99
CA GLY A 373 -7.18 39.72 -7.20
C GLY A 373 -7.80 39.14 -8.46
N PRO A 374 -7.32 39.54 -9.64
CA PRO A 374 -7.71 38.90 -10.89
C PRO A 374 -7.15 37.48 -10.98
N VAL A 375 -7.82 36.60 -11.73
CA VAL A 375 -7.27 35.28 -12.07
C VAL A 375 -5.99 35.50 -12.89
N PRO A 376 -4.87 34.84 -12.55
CA PRO A 376 -3.62 34.99 -13.28
C PRO A 376 -3.69 34.35 -14.68
N GLN A 377 -2.62 34.52 -15.46
CA GLN A 377 -2.47 33.79 -16.73
C GLN A 377 -2.25 32.29 -16.48
N PRO A 378 -2.66 31.42 -17.43
CA PRO A 378 -2.44 29.99 -17.29
C PRO A 378 -0.94 29.67 -17.30
N VAL A 379 -0.50 28.80 -16.39
CA VAL A 379 0.90 28.33 -16.33
C VAL A 379 1.18 27.22 -17.33
N LEU A 380 0.15 26.47 -17.73
CA LEU A 380 0.20 25.44 -18.76
C LEU A 380 -1.10 25.47 -19.56
N THR A 381 -1.01 25.26 -20.88
CA THR A 381 -2.16 25.14 -21.77
C THR A 381 -2.07 23.85 -22.58
N SER A 382 -3.21 23.19 -22.80
CA SER A 382 -3.33 22.00 -23.65
C SER A 382 -3.99 22.36 -24.97
N LYS A 383 -3.59 21.70 -26.07
CA LYS A 383 -4.29 21.81 -27.37
C LYS A 383 -5.39 20.75 -27.51
N GLY A 384 -5.51 19.84 -26.55
CA GLY A 384 -6.54 18.82 -26.52
C GLY A 384 -7.93 19.41 -26.30
N VAL A 385 -8.93 18.76 -26.88
CA VAL A 385 -10.34 19.12 -26.72
C VAL A 385 -10.97 18.21 -25.66
N LYS A 386 -11.72 18.79 -24.72
CA LYS A 386 -12.45 18.06 -23.68
C LYS A 386 -13.19 16.83 -24.27
N PRO A 387 -13.05 15.63 -23.67
CA PRO A 387 -12.42 15.33 -22.38
C PRO A 387 -10.92 15.01 -22.44
N ASN A 388 -10.23 15.32 -23.54
CA ASN A 388 -8.81 15.03 -23.76
C ASN A 388 -7.90 16.26 -23.57
N GLY A 389 -8.26 17.20 -22.70
CA GLY A 389 -7.40 18.34 -22.34
C GLY A 389 -6.53 18.03 -21.11
N LEU A 390 -6.30 19.04 -20.27
CA LEU A 390 -5.64 18.88 -18.98
C LEU A 390 -6.52 18.07 -17.99
N GLY A 391 -5.91 17.09 -17.33
CA GLY A 391 -6.54 16.31 -16.26
C GLY A 391 -6.54 17.00 -14.90
N ALA A 392 -7.12 16.34 -13.89
CA ALA A 392 -7.09 16.85 -12.52
C ALA A 392 -5.65 16.93 -11.98
N PRO A 393 -5.23 18.07 -11.39
CA PRO A 393 -3.90 18.21 -10.81
C PRO A 393 -3.78 17.50 -9.44
N SER A 394 -2.54 17.39 -8.92
CA SER A 394 -2.24 16.90 -7.57
C SER A 394 -0.95 17.54 -7.05
N TRP A 395 -0.90 17.87 -5.77
CA TRP A 395 0.28 18.38 -5.08
C TRP A 395 1.03 17.25 -4.37
N ASP A 396 2.36 17.27 -4.43
CA ASP A 396 3.15 16.49 -3.48
C ASP A 396 3.53 17.31 -2.23
N THR A 397 4.09 16.65 -1.22
CA THR A 397 4.53 17.30 0.02
C THR A 397 5.79 18.14 -0.13
N ALA A 398 6.53 18.00 -1.23
CA ALA A 398 7.59 18.94 -1.59
C ALA A 398 7.04 20.25 -2.17
N GLY A 399 5.73 20.32 -2.39
CA GLY A 399 5.04 21.47 -2.96
C GLY A 399 5.16 21.53 -4.48
N ASP A 400 5.51 20.43 -5.16
CA ASP A 400 5.43 20.35 -6.61
C ASP A 400 4.00 20.04 -7.04
N LEU A 401 3.59 20.63 -8.15
CA LEU A 401 2.29 20.37 -8.76
C LEU A 401 2.45 19.43 -9.95
N TRP A 402 1.67 18.36 -9.97
CA TRP A 402 1.65 17.34 -11.02
C TRP A 402 0.35 17.43 -11.83
N ILE A 403 0.47 17.34 -13.16
CA ILE A 403 -0.69 17.36 -14.07
C ILE A 403 -0.42 16.53 -15.34
N ALA A 404 -1.44 15.86 -15.85
CA ALA A 404 -1.38 15.19 -17.14
C ALA A 404 -2.07 16.02 -18.23
N ASP A 405 -1.40 16.18 -19.37
CA ASP A 405 -2.04 16.59 -20.61
C ASP A 405 -2.49 15.35 -21.37
N GLN A 406 -3.78 15.28 -21.71
CA GLN A 406 -4.40 14.14 -22.38
C GLN A 406 -4.55 14.34 -23.89
N ASP A 407 -3.97 15.41 -24.45
CA ASP A 407 -3.99 15.69 -25.88
C ASP A 407 -3.44 14.47 -26.65
N PRO A 408 -4.24 13.86 -27.56
CA PRO A 408 -3.79 12.72 -28.36
C PRO A 408 -2.48 12.96 -29.13
N GLN A 409 -2.14 14.21 -29.45
CA GLN A 409 -0.94 14.57 -30.22
C GLN A 409 0.28 14.88 -29.34
N SER A 410 0.08 15.27 -28.07
CA SER A 410 1.16 15.72 -27.19
C SER A 410 1.02 15.27 -25.74
N ALA A 411 0.34 14.14 -25.50
CA ALA A 411 0.12 13.60 -24.17
C ALA A 411 1.41 13.52 -23.34
N GLY A 412 1.28 13.77 -22.04
CA GLY A 412 2.43 13.73 -21.15
C GLY A 412 2.12 14.10 -19.71
N LEU A 413 3.04 13.73 -18.83
CA LEU A 413 3.06 14.16 -17.44
C LEU A 413 3.89 15.45 -17.34
N TYR A 414 3.39 16.42 -16.58
CA TYR A 414 4.08 17.67 -16.30
C TYR A 414 4.17 17.91 -14.79
N ARG A 415 5.26 18.55 -14.39
CA ARG A 415 5.52 19.03 -13.03
C ARG A 415 5.72 20.54 -13.06
N VAL A 416 5.12 21.28 -12.12
CA VAL A 416 5.43 22.68 -11.86
C VAL A 416 6.19 22.75 -10.52
N PRO A 417 7.54 22.91 -10.55
CA PRO A 417 8.37 22.83 -9.36
C PRO A 417 7.96 23.88 -8.30
N GLY A 418 7.79 23.45 -7.05
CA GLY A 418 7.36 24.30 -5.94
C GLY A 418 6.02 25.01 -6.15
N GLY A 419 5.26 24.63 -7.18
CA GLY A 419 4.00 25.29 -7.54
C GLY A 419 4.16 26.73 -8.02
N THR A 420 5.34 27.08 -8.52
CA THR A 420 5.67 28.45 -8.98
C THR A 420 6.69 28.47 -10.12
N GLY A 421 7.46 27.38 -10.32
CA GLY A 421 8.42 27.26 -11.40
C GLY A 421 7.79 27.13 -12.79
N ALA A 422 8.60 27.08 -13.83
CA ALA A 422 8.14 26.76 -15.17
C ALA A 422 7.70 25.27 -15.26
N PRO A 423 6.62 24.93 -15.99
CA PRO A 423 6.24 23.54 -16.20
C PRO A 423 7.35 22.75 -16.89
N GLN A 424 7.61 21.55 -16.38
CA GLN A 424 8.61 20.61 -16.88
C GLN A 424 7.89 19.34 -17.33
N LYS A 425 8.14 18.89 -18.56
CA LYS A 425 7.65 17.58 -19.01
C LYS A 425 8.47 16.49 -18.31
N ILE A 426 7.78 15.50 -17.76
CA ILE A 426 8.38 14.42 -16.98
C ILE A 426 8.47 13.16 -17.83
N ASP A 427 9.64 12.55 -17.84
CA ASP A 427 9.87 11.23 -18.43
C ASP A 427 9.24 10.14 -17.54
N VAL A 428 8.42 9.27 -18.14
CA VAL A 428 7.74 8.17 -17.47
C VAL A 428 8.14 6.87 -18.15
N ALA A 429 9.11 6.16 -17.57
CA ALA A 429 9.61 4.91 -18.13
C ALA A 429 8.54 3.81 -18.09
N GLY A 430 8.39 3.07 -19.18
CA GLY A 430 7.43 1.96 -19.29
C GLY A 430 5.96 2.39 -19.51
N LEU A 431 5.71 3.67 -19.85
CA LEU A 431 4.36 4.12 -20.20
C LEU A 431 3.88 3.57 -21.56
N ASP A 432 4.81 3.25 -22.48
CA ASP A 432 4.59 2.54 -23.75
C ASP A 432 3.36 3.02 -24.55
N ASN A 433 3.35 4.31 -24.91
CA ASN A 433 2.25 5.02 -25.60
C ASN A 433 0.91 5.07 -24.84
N GLY A 434 0.88 4.61 -23.59
CA GLY A 434 -0.26 4.77 -22.70
C GLY A 434 -0.56 6.24 -22.39
N ARG A 435 -1.85 6.57 -22.26
CA ARG A 435 -2.29 7.92 -21.93
C ARG A 435 -2.68 8.02 -20.48
N ILE A 436 -2.09 8.95 -19.73
CA ILE A 436 -2.42 9.18 -18.32
C ILE A 436 -3.78 9.91 -18.26
N ARG A 437 -4.81 9.23 -17.74
CA ARG A 437 -6.18 9.75 -17.59
C ARG A 437 -6.43 10.43 -16.26
N ALA A 438 -5.74 10.00 -15.22
CA ALA A 438 -5.76 10.60 -13.90
C ALA A 438 -4.44 10.33 -13.18
N LEU A 439 -4.10 11.19 -12.22
CA LEU A 439 -2.93 11.01 -11.37
C LEU A 439 -3.20 11.46 -9.94
N LYS A 440 -2.44 10.90 -8.99
CA LYS A 440 -2.30 11.43 -7.63
C LYS A 440 -0.86 11.28 -7.16
N ALA A 441 -0.21 12.38 -6.83
CA ALA A 441 1.09 12.34 -6.17
C ALA A 441 0.90 11.87 -4.72
N SER A 442 1.84 11.07 -4.22
CA SER A 442 1.75 10.56 -2.85
C SER A 442 2.06 11.64 -1.82
N PRO A 443 1.41 11.59 -0.65
CA PRO A 443 1.78 12.43 0.49
C PRO A 443 3.21 12.18 0.99
N ASP A 444 3.78 11.00 0.72
CA ASP A 444 5.18 10.70 1.04
C ASP A 444 6.19 11.31 0.05
N GLY A 445 5.70 11.90 -1.04
CA GLY A 445 6.49 12.61 -2.03
C GLY A 445 7.30 11.74 -2.97
N VAL A 446 7.45 10.43 -2.77
CA VAL A 446 8.32 9.59 -3.63
C VAL A 446 7.56 8.68 -4.60
N ARG A 447 6.22 8.78 -4.63
CA ARG A 447 5.37 7.95 -5.49
C ARG A 447 4.34 8.78 -6.23
N ILE A 448 3.91 8.27 -7.38
CA ILE A 448 2.78 8.81 -8.12
C ILE A 448 1.90 7.67 -8.62
N ALA A 449 0.61 7.74 -8.30
CA ALA A 449 -0.38 6.84 -8.86
C ALA A 449 -0.86 7.40 -10.19
N LEU A 450 -0.90 6.57 -11.23
CA LEU A 450 -1.25 6.92 -12.60
C LEU A 450 -2.33 5.96 -13.11
N LEU A 451 -3.49 6.50 -13.47
CA LEU A 451 -4.48 5.74 -14.23
C LEU A 451 -4.14 5.86 -15.72
N VAL A 452 -3.64 4.78 -16.31
CA VAL A 452 -3.16 4.76 -17.69
C VAL A 452 -4.15 4.04 -18.57
N GLU A 453 -4.58 4.69 -19.65
CA GLU A 453 -5.37 4.09 -20.69
C GLU A 453 -4.47 3.62 -21.84
N LYS A 454 -4.56 2.32 -22.16
CA LYS A 454 -3.85 1.69 -23.26
C LYS A 454 -4.74 0.61 -23.87
N ASP A 455 -4.85 0.57 -25.20
CA ASP A 455 -5.66 -0.40 -25.94
C ASP A 455 -7.12 -0.49 -25.43
N GLY A 456 -7.70 0.67 -25.06
CA GLY A 456 -9.06 0.77 -24.53
C GLY A 456 -9.26 0.31 -23.08
N ARG A 457 -8.20 -0.12 -22.39
CA ARG A 457 -8.23 -0.54 -20.98
C ARG A 457 -7.58 0.51 -20.08
N LYS A 458 -8.19 0.75 -18.91
CA LYS A 458 -7.68 1.67 -17.88
C LYS A 458 -7.08 0.87 -16.73
N ASN A 459 -5.76 0.88 -16.64
CA ASN A 459 -5.01 0.17 -15.61
C ASN A 459 -4.36 1.18 -14.66
N LEU A 460 -4.36 0.85 -13.38
CA LEU A 460 -3.75 1.67 -12.34
C LEU A 460 -2.30 1.24 -12.10
N TYR A 461 -1.38 2.20 -12.16
CA TYR A 461 0.03 2.01 -11.86
C TYR A 461 0.48 2.92 -10.73
N ILE A 462 1.49 2.49 -10.00
CA ILE A 462 2.31 3.35 -9.14
C ILE A 462 3.70 3.45 -9.76
N GLY A 463 4.17 4.67 -9.94
CA GLY A 463 5.55 4.96 -10.33
C GLY A 463 6.35 5.53 -9.18
N ARG A 464 7.66 5.28 -9.20
CA ARG A 464 8.64 5.87 -8.26
C ARG A 464 9.11 7.21 -8.81
N ILE A 465 8.98 8.28 -8.03
CA ILE A 465 9.50 9.60 -8.38
C ILE A 465 10.99 9.65 -7.99
N GLU A 466 11.85 9.79 -8.99
CA GLU A 466 13.29 9.97 -8.78
C GLU A 466 13.64 11.46 -8.89
N ARG A 467 14.15 12.00 -7.79
CA ARG A 467 14.68 13.36 -7.70
C ARG A 467 16.20 13.25 -7.52
N PRO A 468 17.01 13.65 -8.49
CA PRO A 468 18.45 13.63 -8.34
C PRO A 468 18.88 14.61 -7.24
N GLU A 469 19.59 14.09 -6.24
CA GLU A 469 20.01 14.85 -5.05
C GLU A 469 21.48 15.28 -5.21
N GLY A 470 21.73 16.40 -5.87
CA GLY A 470 23.09 16.94 -5.95
C GLY A 470 23.21 18.32 -6.58
N LYS A 471 23.98 19.22 -5.97
CA LYS A 471 24.52 20.40 -6.66
C LYS A 471 25.51 19.91 -7.72
N GLY A 472 25.03 19.72 -8.95
CA GLY A 472 25.83 19.22 -10.08
C GLY A 472 25.21 18.02 -10.78
N ASP A 473 24.18 17.40 -10.21
CA ASP A 473 23.41 16.37 -10.89
C ASP A 473 22.35 17.05 -11.78
N ALA A 474 22.61 17.06 -13.08
CA ALA A 474 21.75 17.70 -14.07
C ALA A 474 20.58 16.80 -14.53
N ALA A 475 20.45 15.60 -13.94
CA ALA A 475 19.37 14.70 -14.30
C ALA A 475 18.00 15.35 -14.01
N PRO A 476 17.02 15.24 -14.92
CA PRO A 476 15.67 15.74 -14.66
C PRO A 476 14.93 14.81 -13.69
N VAL A 477 13.95 15.37 -12.97
CA VAL A 477 12.97 14.56 -12.22
C VAL A 477 12.28 13.60 -13.19
N SER A 478 12.16 12.33 -12.80
CA SER A 478 11.56 11.29 -13.64
C SER A 478 10.68 10.34 -12.84
N VAL A 479 9.82 9.60 -13.54
CA VAL A 479 9.02 8.51 -12.98
C VAL A 479 9.53 7.20 -13.56
N ARG A 480 9.94 6.29 -12.68
CA ARG A 480 10.53 5.00 -13.05
C ARG A 480 9.75 3.83 -12.47
N GLU A 481 10.02 2.64 -13.02
CA GLU A 481 9.56 1.35 -12.47
C GLU A 481 8.05 1.32 -12.21
N LEU A 482 7.24 1.61 -13.24
CA LEU A 482 5.78 1.52 -13.13
C LEU A 482 5.37 0.11 -12.70
N ARG A 483 4.59 0.03 -11.63
CA ARG A 483 4.04 -1.23 -11.10
C ARG A 483 2.53 -1.20 -11.08
N PRO A 484 1.85 -2.27 -11.51
CA PRO A 484 0.40 -2.38 -11.36
C PRO A 484 0.00 -2.25 -9.89
N ALA A 485 -1.00 -1.42 -9.60
CA ALA A 485 -1.46 -1.19 -8.22
C ALA A 485 -2.89 -1.70 -7.94
N ALA A 486 -3.59 -2.16 -8.97
CA ALA A 486 -4.89 -2.83 -8.84
C ALA A 486 -5.04 -3.95 -9.90
N PRO A 487 -4.16 -4.96 -9.92
CA PRO A 487 -4.10 -5.98 -10.98
C PRO A 487 -5.36 -6.87 -11.06
N GLN A 488 -6.08 -7.02 -9.95
CA GLN A 488 -7.39 -7.69 -9.84
C GLN A 488 -8.55 -6.92 -10.48
N MET A 489 -8.41 -5.60 -10.69
CA MET A 489 -9.48 -4.77 -11.24
C MET A 489 -9.47 -4.88 -12.76
N ALA A 490 -10.62 -5.21 -13.35
CA ALA A 490 -10.80 -5.18 -14.80
C ALA A 490 -10.82 -3.75 -15.35
N SER A 491 -11.28 -2.79 -14.54
CA SER A 491 -11.22 -1.36 -14.84
C SER A 491 -11.18 -0.53 -13.58
N VAL A 492 -10.39 0.54 -13.57
CA VAL A 492 -10.37 1.54 -12.49
C VAL A 492 -10.98 2.86 -12.98
N THR A 493 -11.87 3.44 -12.18
CA THR A 493 -12.55 4.71 -12.47
C THR A 493 -11.93 5.86 -11.68
N ALA A 494 -11.67 5.67 -10.39
CA ALA A 494 -11.14 6.70 -9.51
C ALA A 494 -10.14 6.14 -8.50
N LEU A 495 -9.29 7.03 -7.99
CA LEU A 495 -8.30 6.70 -6.97
C LEU A 495 -8.01 7.91 -6.07
N SER A 496 -7.65 7.64 -4.82
CA SER A 496 -7.05 8.61 -3.90
C SER A 496 -6.00 7.92 -3.04
N TRP A 497 -4.96 8.64 -2.64
CA TRP A 497 -4.15 8.18 -1.50
C TRP A 497 -4.99 8.18 -0.23
N ALA A 498 -4.68 7.23 0.63
CA ALA A 498 -5.36 6.94 1.87
C ALA A 498 -4.32 6.60 2.95
N PRO A 499 -4.69 6.69 4.24
CA PRO A 499 -3.77 6.54 5.36
C PRO A 499 -2.89 5.29 5.27
N ARG A 500 -1.65 5.43 5.73
CA ARG A 500 -0.62 4.37 5.78
C ARG A 500 -0.09 3.99 4.39
N GLY A 501 -0.04 4.96 3.48
CA GLY A 501 0.45 4.76 2.11
C GLY A 501 -0.39 3.79 1.30
N ARG A 502 -1.69 3.72 1.58
CA ARG A 502 -2.67 2.91 0.82
C ARG A 502 -3.27 3.74 -0.29
N LEU A 503 -3.82 3.06 -1.29
CA LEU A 503 -4.72 3.66 -2.26
C LEU A 503 -6.15 3.26 -1.94
N LEU A 504 -7.06 4.22 -1.93
CA LEU A 504 -8.47 3.97 -2.10
C LEU A 504 -8.79 3.94 -3.59
N VAL A 505 -9.20 2.78 -4.10
CA VAL A 505 -9.46 2.56 -5.53
C VAL A 505 -10.94 2.26 -5.75
N VAL A 506 -11.56 2.97 -6.68
CA VAL A 506 -12.90 2.67 -7.19
C VAL A 506 -12.78 2.04 -8.56
N GLY A 507 -13.33 0.86 -8.73
CA GLY A 507 -13.24 0.12 -9.97
C GLY A 507 -14.19 -1.07 -10.01
N ARG A 508 -14.07 -1.86 -11.07
CA ARG A 508 -14.87 -3.06 -11.32
C ARG A 508 -13.93 -4.25 -11.46
N GLU A 509 -14.19 -5.32 -10.72
CA GLU A 509 -13.56 -6.63 -10.91
C GLU A 509 -14.19 -7.35 -12.11
N SER A 510 -13.49 -8.32 -12.71
CA SER A 510 -14.02 -9.05 -13.86
C SER A 510 -15.35 -9.75 -13.51
N GLY A 511 -16.42 -9.41 -14.23
CA GLY A 511 -17.78 -9.94 -13.97
C GLY A 511 -18.47 -9.39 -12.70
N GLY A 512 -17.84 -8.45 -11.98
CA GLY A 512 -18.35 -7.87 -10.75
C GLY A 512 -19.05 -6.51 -10.93
N VAL A 513 -19.48 -5.94 -9.80
CA VAL A 513 -20.02 -4.57 -9.72
C VAL A 513 -18.92 -3.55 -9.43
N VAL A 514 -19.21 -2.26 -9.62
CA VAL A 514 -18.29 -1.19 -9.20
C VAL A 514 -18.23 -1.17 -7.67
N GLN A 515 -17.02 -1.18 -7.11
CA GLN A 515 -16.76 -1.15 -5.68
C GLN A 515 -15.56 -0.26 -5.35
N ALA A 516 -15.54 0.25 -4.13
CA ALA A 516 -14.40 0.97 -3.57
C ALA A 516 -13.65 0.10 -2.55
N ARG A 517 -12.33 -0.06 -2.75
CA ARG A 517 -11.48 -0.94 -1.93
C ARG A 517 -10.13 -0.30 -1.63
N TYR A 518 -9.55 -0.66 -0.49
CA TYR A 518 -8.18 -0.28 -0.17
C TYR A 518 -7.18 -1.26 -0.81
N MET A 519 -6.19 -0.70 -1.48
CA MET A 519 -5.03 -1.41 -2.02
C MET A 519 -3.77 -0.90 -1.33
N LEU A 520 -2.76 -1.76 -1.20
CA LEU A 520 -1.42 -1.34 -0.80
C LEU A 520 -0.65 -0.80 -2.01
N ALA A 521 0.40 -0.03 -1.75
CA ALA A 521 1.19 0.59 -2.80
C ALA A 521 2.03 -0.40 -3.64
N ASP A 522 2.14 -1.65 -3.22
CA ASP A 522 2.74 -2.74 -4.00
C ASP A 522 1.72 -3.47 -4.90
N GLY A 523 0.45 -3.02 -4.91
CA GLY A 523 -0.64 -3.60 -5.67
C GLY A 523 -1.32 -4.80 -5.03
N SER A 524 -0.91 -5.17 -3.81
CA SER A 524 -1.60 -6.20 -3.04
C SER A 524 -2.90 -5.68 -2.43
N MET A 525 -3.89 -6.57 -2.29
CA MET A 525 -5.20 -6.24 -1.74
C MET A 525 -5.23 -6.28 -0.22
N VAL A 526 -5.98 -5.36 0.37
CA VAL A 526 -6.41 -5.47 1.77
C VAL A 526 -7.85 -5.97 1.79
N ALA A 527 -8.20 -6.86 2.71
CA ALA A 527 -9.55 -7.43 2.81
C ALA A 527 -10.67 -6.39 3.10
N ALA A 528 -10.31 -5.15 3.46
CA ALA A 528 -11.25 -4.10 3.80
C ALA A 528 -11.85 -3.41 2.55
N SER A 529 -13.15 -3.61 2.32
CA SER A 529 -13.97 -2.82 1.39
C SER A 529 -14.70 -1.68 2.12
N LEU A 530 -15.07 -0.64 1.39
CA LEU A 530 -15.97 0.39 1.93
C LEU A 530 -17.43 -0.11 1.89
N PRO A 531 -18.22 0.10 2.96
CA PRO A 531 -19.63 -0.27 2.98
C PRO A 531 -20.41 0.54 1.94
N GLY A 532 -21.35 -0.08 1.23
CA GLY A 532 -22.31 0.63 0.35
C GLY A 532 -21.71 1.46 -0.78
N ALA A 533 -20.44 1.25 -1.15
CA ALA A 533 -19.73 2.08 -2.12
C ALA A 533 -20.00 1.67 -3.58
N THR A 534 -21.24 1.87 -4.05
CA THR A 534 -21.65 1.64 -5.44
C THR A 534 -21.85 2.96 -6.18
N GLY A 535 -21.59 2.97 -7.50
CA GLY A 535 -21.86 4.14 -8.34
C GLY A 535 -20.97 5.36 -8.08
N LEU A 536 -19.80 5.17 -7.46
CA LEU A 536 -18.85 6.26 -7.22
C LEU A 536 -17.97 6.51 -8.46
N ASP A 537 -17.80 7.77 -8.83
CA ASP A 537 -17.01 8.20 -9.99
C ASP A 537 -15.77 9.02 -9.61
N ALA A 538 -15.72 9.55 -8.38
CA ALA A 538 -14.52 10.13 -7.81
C ALA A 538 -14.46 9.90 -6.29
N VAL A 539 -13.25 9.81 -5.74
CA VAL A 539 -12.99 9.66 -4.31
C VAL A 539 -11.84 10.56 -3.87
N ALA A 540 -11.91 11.02 -2.63
CA ALA A 540 -10.88 11.79 -1.96
C ALA A 540 -10.76 11.30 -0.51
N ALA A 541 -9.54 10.94 -0.13
CA ALA A 541 -9.14 10.59 1.22
C ALA A 541 -7.86 11.35 1.59
N THR A 542 -7.50 11.31 2.86
CA THR A 542 -6.34 12.01 3.43
C THR A 542 -5.60 11.10 4.40
N GLU A 543 -4.34 11.40 4.73
CA GLU A 543 -3.51 10.65 5.69
C GLU A 543 -3.97 10.77 7.15
N ASP A 544 -4.95 11.65 7.44
CA ASP A 544 -5.60 11.75 8.74
C ASP A 544 -6.81 10.81 8.82
N GLU A 545 -6.65 9.69 9.52
CA GLU A 545 -7.67 8.64 9.70
C GLU A 545 -8.94 9.11 10.41
N LYS A 546 -8.89 10.28 11.06
CA LYS A 546 -10.06 10.87 11.71
C LYS A 546 -10.95 11.62 10.72
N LYS A 547 -10.46 11.88 9.52
CA LYS A 547 -11.21 12.58 8.49
C LYS A 547 -12.06 11.58 7.69
N PRO A 548 -13.25 11.99 7.27
CA PRO A 548 -14.13 11.17 6.45
C PRO A 548 -13.53 10.92 5.06
N VAL A 549 -13.95 9.84 4.41
CA VAL A 549 -13.76 9.72 2.95
C VAL A 549 -14.84 10.57 2.28
N VAL A 550 -14.48 11.34 1.25
CA VAL A 550 -15.43 12.09 0.42
C VAL A 550 -15.45 11.50 -0.98
N ALA A 551 -16.62 11.39 -1.58
CA ALA A 551 -16.78 10.84 -2.92
C ALA A 551 -17.82 11.62 -3.73
N TYR A 552 -17.85 11.34 -5.03
CA TYR A 552 -18.86 11.82 -5.96
C TYR A 552 -19.56 10.62 -6.60
N SER A 553 -20.88 10.69 -6.71
CA SER A 553 -21.71 9.81 -7.52
C SER A 553 -22.62 10.65 -8.42
N GLU A 554 -22.98 10.12 -9.59
CA GLU A 554 -23.92 10.79 -10.49
C GLU A 554 -25.31 10.99 -9.87
N GLU A 555 -25.76 10.08 -9.01
CA GLU A 555 -27.10 10.10 -8.39
C GLU A 555 -27.20 11.08 -7.22
N ASP A 556 -26.25 11.02 -6.28
CA ASP A 556 -26.31 11.78 -5.02
C ASP A 556 -25.41 13.02 -4.98
N GLY A 557 -24.59 13.26 -6.00
CA GLY A 557 -23.58 14.32 -5.99
C GLY A 557 -22.45 14.01 -5.00
N ILE A 558 -22.08 14.98 -4.15
CA ILE A 558 -21.05 14.79 -3.13
C ILE A 558 -21.62 14.02 -1.94
N VAL A 559 -20.99 12.89 -1.65
CA VAL A 559 -21.27 12.03 -0.50
C VAL A 559 -20.03 11.90 0.38
N TRP A 560 -20.21 11.55 1.65
CA TRP A 560 -19.11 11.31 2.57
C TRP A 560 -19.37 10.10 3.46
N LEU A 561 -18.28 9.49 3.92
CA LEU A 561 -18.28 8.34 4.82
C LEU A 561 -17.42 8.69 6.04
N PRO A 562 -18.05 9.02 7.19
CA PRO A 562 -17.34 9.12 8.46
C PRO A 562 -16.74 7.77 8.88
N PRO A 563 -15.62 7.76 9.63
CA PRO A 563 -15.02 6.53 10.12
C PRO A 563 -16.02 5.66 10.91
N GLY A 564 -16.24 4.42 10.46
CA GLY A 564 -17.15 3.47 11.12
C GLY A 564 -18.65 3.73 10.90
N ALA A 565 -19.02 4.64 10.00
CA ALA A 565 -20.41 5.01 9.71
C ALA A 565 -20.90 4.52 8.33
N GLN A 566 -22.01 5.09 7.86
CA GLN A 566 -22.59 4.87 6.53
C GLN A 566 -22.44 6.13 5.66
N TRP A 567 -22.56 5.97 4.34
CA TRP A 567 -22.55 7.09 3.40
C TRP A 567 -23.71 8.05 3.67
N ARG A 568 -23.44 9.35 3.52
CA ARG A 568 -24.45 10.40 3.61
C ARG A 568 -24.24 11.41 2.48
N THR A 569 -25.34 12.00 1.99
CA THR A 569 -25.27 13.06 0.98
C THR A 569 -24.97 14.40 1.64
N VAL A 570 -24.04 15.15 1.03
CA VAL A 570 -23.62 16.48 1.50
C VAL A 570 -24.04 17.57 0.52
N ALA A 571 -23.88 17.33 -0.79
CA ALA A 571 -24.25 18.31 -1.81
C ALA A 571 -24.67 17.63 -3.13
N ALA A 572 -25.97 17.65 -3.43
CA ALA A 572 -26.56 16.97 -4.59
C ALA A 572 -26.04 17.47 -5.97
N GLY A 573 -25.49 18.69 -6.04
CA GLY A 573 -25.03 19.31 -7.30
C GLY A 573 -23.51 19.42 -7.46
N GLY A 574 -22.71 18.81 -6.57
CA GLY A 574 -21.25 18.95 -6.59
C GLY A 574 -20.52 17.78 -7.27
N ARG A 575 -19.28 18.02 -7.71
CA ARG A 575 -18.38 17.04 -8.33
C ARG A 575 -16.92 17.28 -7.95
N ALA A 576 -16.04 16.34 -8.31
CA ALA A 576 -14.58 16.43 -8.12
C ALA A 576 -14.16 16.78 -6.68
N PRO A 577 -14.46 15.92 -5.69
CA PRO A 577 -14.04 16.13 -4.31
C PRO A 577 -12.52 16.06 -4.17
N VAL A 578 -11.97 16.88 -3.29
CA VAL A 578 -10.52 17.05 -3.09
C VAL A 578 -10.22 17.32 -1.61
N TYR A 579 -9.23 16.59 -1.08
CA TYR A 579 -8.47 17.00 0.10
C TYR A 579 -7.20 17.74 -0.34
N PRO A 580 -6.63 18.64 0.49
CA PRO A 580 -5.30 19.19 0.25
C PRO A 580 -4.25 18.09 -0.07
N GLY A 581 -3.49 18.28 -1.15
CA GLY A 581 -2.68 17.26 -1.84
C GLY A 581 -3.12 16.98 -3.29
#